data_AF-A0A6P4XST4-F1
#
_entry.id   AF-A0A6P4XST4-F1
#
_cell.length_a   1.000
_cell.length_b   1.000
_cell.length_c   1.000
_cell.angle_alpha   90.00
_cell.angle_beta   90.00
_cell.angle_gamma   90.00
#
_symmetry.space_group_name_H-M   'P 1'
#
loop_
_entity.id
_entity.type
_entity.pdbx_description
1 polymer ?
#
loop_
_entity_poly.entity_id
_entity_poly.type
_entity_poly.pdbx_seq_one_letter_code
_entity_poly.pdbx_strand_id
1 'polypeptide(L)'
;MAVRSDWFHFYTRDEVMKKASLQEKLKLIRKQLDAFAVLEQEVTSRFSEDTFLNNVTRLENKYSKSQFQSLYVITNLALFRQLLLRLQLDKNQRGEDTDDKDVLEYFVDVLRLIDDIKRLNKYFSERVYTPLVENLYPAHGMEKAATSLTGHAQAVTVLSDTARNQKGEVENGKGAQTTKYDDRTAKFLRTVTRLFKLQQRWSRLSQDGPISAVLFEAETNKNSGETDDVRPLHFISRLVPDLVAKASKAVAITEKWYTLFVGMSDCAAQGEKEKQIQELREKIDKTSRNIRQLESNLAAYREELAGLTDKDARYAELTQAFQRASVSSEELSTDLSDLEETEKKITKQLEEFSQRKDIKEYEELKHEAGQIQQKLQSTR
;
A
#
# COMPACT_ATOMS: atom_id res chain seq x y z
N MET A 1 -43.77 -20.85 3.13
CA MET A 1 -43.45 -20.62 1.70
C MET A 1 -43.28 -19.12 1.43
N ALA A 2 -42.19 -18.52 1.91
CA ALA A 2 -41.74 -17.19 1.50
C ALA A 2 -40.24 -17.29 1.19
N VAL A 3 -39.74 -16.47 0.27
CA VAL A 3 -38.31 -16.24 -0.03
C VAL A 3 -37.59 -17.25 -0.95
N ARG A 4 -38.15 -17.52 -2.14
CA ARG A 4 -37.35 -17.90 -3.32
C ARG A 4 -36.89 -16.69 -4.15
N SER A 5 -37.38 -15.48 -3.84
CA SER A 5 -37.10 -14.24 -4.57
C SER A 5 -35.70 -13.66 -4.33
N ASP A 6 -35.12 -13.89 -3.14
CA ASP A 6 -33.96 -13.10 -2.71
C ASP A 6 -32.63 -13.59 -3.28
N TRP A 7 -32.65 -14.80 -3.88
CA TRP A 7 -31.52 -15.40 -4.59
C TRP A 7 -31.06 -14.61 -5.82
N PHE A 8 -31.90 -13.70 -6.34
CA PHE A 8 -31.63 -12.92 -7.56
C PHE A 8 -31.24 -11.46 -7.31
N HIS A 9 -31.36 -10.94 -6.08
CA HIS A 9 -31.31 -9.49 -5.86
C HIS A 9 -29.90 -8.92 -5.62
N PHE A 10 -28.89 -9.74 -5.36
CA PHE A 10 -27.53 -9.28 -5.00
C PHE A 10 -26.46 -9.68 -6.02
N TYR A 11 -26.73 -9.46 -7.31
CA TYR A 11 -25.70 -9.62 -8.36
C TYR A 11 -25.10 -8.29 -8.79
N THR A 12 -23.84 -8.09 -8.47
CA THR A 12 -23.00 -7.07 -9.10
C THR A 12 -22.51 -7.60 -10.44
N ARG A 13 -22.89 -6.94 -11.56
CA ARG A 13 -22.41 -7.31 -12.89
C ARG A 13 -20.87 -7.22 -12.95
N ASP A 14 -20.21 -8.20 -13.59
CA ASP A 14 -18.75 -8.23 -13.72
C ASP A 14 -18.17 -6.96 -14.38
N GLU A 15 -18.92 -6.34 -15.30
CA GLU A 15 -18.52 -5.09 -15.93
C GLU A 15 -18.42 -3.92 -14.94
N VAL A 16 -19.31 -3.89 -13.92
CA VAL A 16 -19.29 -2.89 -12.85
C VAL A 16 -18.08 -3.15 -11.96
N MET A 17 -17.82 -4.41 -11.61
CA MET A 17 -16.65 -4.79 -10.81
C MET A 17 -15.35 -4.43 -11.51
N LYS A 18 -15.18 -4.75 -12.80
CA LYS A 18 -13.94 -4.50 -13.56
C LYS A 18 -13.57 -3.01 -13.64
N LYS A 19 -14.57 -2.12 -13.79
CA LYS A 19 -14.36 -0.67 -13.93
C LYS A 19 -14.32 0.09 -12.60
N ALA A 20 -14.77 -0.53 -11.51
CA ALA A 20 -14.84 0.10 -10.20
C ALA A 20 -13.45 0.32 -9.56
N SER A 21 -13.35 1.37 -8.75
CA SER A 21 -12.19 1.60 -7.87
C SER A 21 -12.04 0.46 -6.85
N LEU A 22 -10.86 0.29 -6.25
CA LEU A 22 -10.63 -0.75 -5.24
C LEU A 22 -11.59 -0.62 -4.05
N GLN A 23 -11.86 0.61 -3.59
CA GLN A 23 -12.81 0.85 -2.49
C GLN A 23 -14.25 0.45 -2.86
N GLU A 24 -14.68 0.73 -4.09
CA GLU A 24 -16.00 0.30 -4.57
C GLU A 24 -16.08 -1.21 -4.73
N LYS A 25 -15.03 -1.86 -5.28
CA LYS A 25 -14.93 -3.32 -5.36
C LYS A 25 -15.07 -3.96 -3.97
N LEU A 26 -14.38 -3.43 -2.96
CA LEU A 26 -14.46 -3.92 -1.59
C LEU A 26 -15.87 -3.78 -1.01
N LYS A 27 -16.54 -2.64 -1.22
CA LYS A 27 -17.94 -2.44 -0.80
C LYS A 27 -18.90 -3.42 -1.47
N LEU A 28 -18.72 -3.67 -2.77
CA LEU A 28 -19.57 -4.58 -3.54
C LEU A 28 -19.38 -6.04 -3.08
N ILE A 29 -18.13 -6.47 -2.86
CA ILE A 29 -17.81 -7.80 -2.33
C ILE A 29 -18.36 -7.96 -0.91
N ARG A 30 -18.25 -6.93 -0.06
CA ARG A 30 -18.82 -6.97 1.28
C ARG A 30 -20.32 -7.21 1.25
N LYS A 31 -21.06 -6.48 0.39
CA LYS A 31 -22.49 -6.69 0.20
C LYS A 31 -22.84 -8.10 -0.28
N GLN A 32 -22.06 -8.65 -1.21
CA GLN A 32 -22.27 -10.03 -1.69
C GLN A 32 -22.04 -11.06 -0.60
N LEU A 33 -21.03 -10.85 0.24
CA LEU A 33 -20.71 -11.71 1.36
C LEU A 33 -21.77 -11.62 2.47
N ASP A 34 -22.25 -10.42 2.80
CA ASP A 34 -23.33 -10.22 3.78
C ASP A 34 -24.63 -10.90 3.29
N ALA A 35 -24.97 -10.72 2.01
CA ALA A 35 -26.12 -11.41 1.41
C ALA A 35 -25.96 -12.94 1.43
N PHE A 36 -24.77 -13.44 1.15
CA PHE A 36 -24.48 -14.87 1.24
C PHE A 36 -24.60 -15.41 2.67
N ALA A 37 -24.12 -14.67 3.67
CA ALA A 37 -24.23 -15.06 5.08
C ALA A 37 -25.70 -15.16 5.53
N VAL A 38 -26.57 -14.24 5.08
CA VAL A 38 -28.02 -14.31 5.35
C VAL A 38 -28.64 -15.56 4.71
N LEU A 39 -28.32 -15.84 3.44
CA LEU A 39 -28.81 -17.02 2.74
C LEU A 39 -28.30 -18.32 3.39
N GLU A 40 -27.03 -18.34 3.80
CA GLU A 40 -26.45 -19.49 4.52
C GLU A 40 -27.20 -19.73 5.83
N GLN A 41 -27.37 -18.71 6.66
CA GLN A 41 -28.10 -18.81 7.91
C GLN A 41 -29.55 -19.27 7.72
N GLU A 42 -30.25 -18.79 6.68
CA GLU A 42 -31.62 -19.20 6.38
C GLU A 42 -31.71 -20.69 6.02
N VAL A 43 -30.75 -21.19 5.24
CA VAL A 43 -30.70 -22.59 4.81
C VAL A 43 -30.26 -23.49 5.96
N THR A 44 -29.21 -23.12 6.70
CA THR A 44 -28.60 -23.97 7.73
C THR A 44 -29.36 -23.96 9.06
N SER A 45 -30.10 -22.89 9.39
CA SER A 45 -30.92 -22.82 10.62
C SER A 45 -32.04 -23.86 10.70
N ARG A 46 -32.43 -24.44 9.57
CA ARG A 46 -33.44 -25.51 9.48
C ARG A 46 -32.88 -26.89 9.83
N PHE A 47 -31.56 -27.01 9.97
CA PHE A 47 -30.88 -28.26 10.24
C PHE A 47 -30.47 -28.37 11.71
N SER A 48 -30.76 -29.52 12.32
CA SER A 48 -30.26 -29.92 13.63
C SER A 48 -29.58 -31.27 13.49
N GLU A 49 -28.28 -31.32 13.82
CA GLU A 49 -27.48 -32.55 13.72
C GLU A 49 -28.03 -33.67 14.60
N ASP A 50 -28.38 -33.36 15.85
CA ASP A 50 -28.97 -34.34 16.79
C ASP A 50 -30.29 -34.91 16.27
N THR A 51 -31.17 -34.04 15.76
CA THR A 51 -32.46 -34.45 15.19
C THR A 51 -32.25 -35.32 13.96
N PHE A 52 -31.28 -34.95 13.12
CA PHE A 52 -30.95 -35.69 11.91
C PHE A 52 -30.41 -37.09 12.24
N LEU A 53 -29.40 -37.19 13.12
CA LEU A 53 -28.78 -38.47 13.50
C LEU A 53 -29.76 -39.40 14.21
N ASN A 54 -30.67 -38.86 15.04
CA ASN A 54 -31.74 -39.63 15.66
C ASN A 54 -32.68 -40.21 14.59
N ASN A 55 -33.14 -39.40 13.63
CA ASN A 55 -33.98 -39.87 12.54
C ASN A 55 -33.25 -40.84 11.59
N VAL A 56 -31.93 -40.70 11.40
CA VAL A 56 -31.13 -41.69 10.65
C VAL A 56 -31.17 -43.03 11.36
N THR A 57 -30.97 -43.05 12.67
CA THR A 57 -31.01 -44.30 13.45
C THR A 57 -32.41 -44.95 13.41
N ARG A 58 -33.48 -44.15 13.47
CA ARG A 58 -34.87 -44.63 13.28
C ARG A 58 -35.06 -45.23 11.88
N LEU A 59 -34.55 -44.57 10.84
CA LEU A 59 -34.61 -45.06 9.46
C LEU A 59 -33.79 -46.34 9.27
N GLU A 60 -32.59 -46.44 9.84
CA GLU A 60 -31.74 -47.64 9.83
C GLU A 60 -32.43 -48.83 10.52
N ASN A 61 -33.09 -48.60 11.66
CA ASN A 61 -33.85 -49.64 12.35
C ASN A 61 -35.03 -50.14 11.51
N LYS A 62 -35.74 -49.22 10.83
CA LYS A 62 -36.84 -49.60 9.92
C LYS A 62 -36.31 -50.36 8.71
N TYR A 63 -35.23 -49.88 8.12
CA TYR A 63 -34.53 -50.54 7.02
C TYR A 63 -34.10 -51.96 7.40
N SER A 64 -33.51 -52.12 8.58
CA SER A 64 -33.04 -53.42 9.09
C SER A 64 -34.17 -54.41 9.34
N LYS A 65 -35.40 -53.95 9.65
CA LYS A 65 -36.58 -54.81 9.83
C LYS A 65 -37.31 -55.12 8.52
N SER A 66 -37.05 -54.36 7.46
CA SER A 66 -37.69 -54.54 6.16
C SER A 66 -37.02 -55.65 5.34
N GLN A 67 -37.71 -56.20 4.34
CA GLN A 67 -37.13 -57.15 3.38
C GLN A 67 -36.01 -56.53 2.50
N PHE A 68 -35.75 -55.23 2.66
CA PHE A 68 -34.78 -54.47 1.86
C PHE A 68 -33.33 -54.61 2.35
N GLN A 69 -33.04 -55.47 3.33
CA GLN A 69 -31.67 -55.77 3.80
C GLN A 69 -30.67 -56.09 2.68
N SER A 70 -31.16 -56.54 1.50
CA SER A 70 -30.35 -56.84 0.32
C SER A 70 -29.81 -55.61 -0.43
N LEU A 71 -30.24 -54.39 -0.10
CA LEU A 71 -29.66 -53.18 -0.68
C LEU A 71 -28.29 -52.92 -0.02
N TYR A 72 -27.24 -53.00 -0.85
CA TYR A 72 -25.88 -52.62 -0.50
C TYR A 72 -25.83 -51.21 0.12
N VAL A 73 -24.78 -50.96 0.92
CA VAL A 73 -24.45 -49.65 1.52
C VAL A 73 -24.83 -48.49 0.61
N ILE A 74 -25.55 -47.51 1.15
CA ILE A 74 -26.02 -46.35 0.39
C ILE A 74 -24.83 -45.41 0.18
N THR A 75 -24.26 -45.48 -1.02
CA THR A 75 -23.05 -44.75 -1.41
C THR A 75 -23.34 -43.42 -2.11
N ASN A 76 -24.59 -43.12 -2.47
CA ASN A 76 -24.94 -41.87 -3.16
C ASN A 76 -26.39 -41.44 -2.89
N LEU A 77 -26.69 -40.18 -3.23
CA LEU A 77 -28.01 -39.58 -3.05
C LEU A 77 -29.10 -40.20 -3.92
N ALA A 78 -28.76 -40.74 -5.10
CA ALA A 78 -29.74 -41.38 -5.97
C ALA A 78 -30.25 -42.70 -5.34
N LEU A 79 -29.35 -43.51 -4.79
CA LEU A 79 -29.69 -44.72 -4.04
C LEU A 79 -30.50 -44.38 -2.79
N PHE A 80 -30.15 -43.30 -2.10
CA PHE A 80 -30.91 -42.82 -0.94
C PHE A 80 -32.35 -42.43 -1.31
N ARG A 81 -32.54 -41.67 -2.41
CA ARG A 81 -33.86 -41.32 -2.95
C ARG A 81 -34.67 -42.57 -3.31
N GLN A 82 -34.04 -43.54 -3.96
CA GLN A 82 -34.68 -44.81 -4.31
C GLN A 82 -35.11 -45.61 -3.07
N LEU A 83 -34.28 -45.63 -2.02
CA LEU A 83 -34.64 -46.28 -0.76
C LEU A 83 -35.89 -45.62 -0.15
N LEU A 84 -35.90 -44.29 -0.03
CA LEU A 84 -37.03 -43.56 0.55
C LEU A 84 -38.33 -43.81 -0.23
N LEU A 85 -38.28 -43.79 -1.56
CA LEU A 85 -39.43 -44.12 -2.41
C LEU A 85 -39.94 -45.54 -2.18
N ARG A 86 -39.03 -46.52 -2.07
CA ARG A 86 -39.41 -47.92 -1.80
C ARG A 86 -40.05 -48.09 -0.43
N LEU A 87 -39.49 -47.45 0.60
CA LEU A 87 -40.06 -47.48 1.95
C LEU A 87 -41.45 -46.80 2.01
N GLN A 88 -41.65 -45.72 1.25
CA GLN A 88 -42.97 -45.09 1.09
C GLN A 88 -43.98 -46.02 0.42
N LEU A 89 -43.57 -46.76 -0.63
CA LEU A 89 -44.44 -47.70 -1.33
C LEU A 89 -44.81 -48.92 -0.46
N ASP A 90 -43.86 -49.51 0.27
CA ASP A 90 -44.12 -50.63 1.19
C ASP A 90 -45.06 -50.20 2.32
N LYS A 91 -44.90 -48.97 2.84
CA LYS A 91 -45.79 -48.40 3.85
C LYS A 91 -47.25 -48.31 3.37
N ASN A 92 -47.46 -47.80 2.14
CA ASN A 92 -48.80 -47.66 1.56
C ASN A 92 -49.49 -49.02 1.37
N GLN A 93 -48.72 -50.12 1.28
CA GLN A 93 -49.25 -51.48 1.14
C GLN A 93 -49.55 -52.15 2.49
N ARG A 94 -48.80 -51.82 3.56
CA ARG A 94 -48.91 -52.50 4.87
C ARG A 94 -49.75 -51.76 5.93
N GLY A 95 -50.16 -50.52 5.68
CA GLY A 95 -51.03 -49.78 6.60
C GLY A 95 -50.38 -49.45 7.94
N GLU A 96 -49.06 -49.18 7.95
CA GLU A 96 -48.26 -48.94 9.16
C GLU A 96 -48.45 -47.55 9.83
N ASP A 97 -48.12 -47.51 11.13
CA ASP A 97 -48.21 -46.44 12.13
C ASP A 97 -47.93 -45.00 11.64
N THR A 98 -48.60 -44.05 12.29
CA THR A 98 -48.47 -42.59 12.05
C THR A 98 -47.06 -42.07 12.25
N ASP A 99 -46.32 -42.57 13.25
CA ASP A 99 -44.97 -42.11 13.62
C ASP A 99 -43.92 -42.36 12.52
N ASP A 100 -44.13 -43.39 11.70
CA ASP A 100 -43.28 -43.68 10.53
C ASP A 100 -43.52 -42.73 9.36
N LYS A 101 -44.64 -42.00 9.35
CA LYS A 101 -44.95 -41.02 8.30
C LYS A 101 -44.04 -39.82 8.49
N ASP A 102 -43.86 -39.43 9.74
CA ASP A 102 -43.10 -38.26 10.15
C ASP A 102 -41.61 -38.44 9.85
N VAL A 103 -41.06 -39.67 10.00
CA VAL A 103 -39.65 -39.96 9.65
C VAL A 103 -39.40 -39.87 8.14
N LEU A 104 -40.26 -40.49 7.31
CA LEU A 104 -40.08 -40.46 5.86
C LEU A 104 -40.30 -39.05 5.29
N GLU A 105 -41.27 -38.30 5.81
CA GLU A 105 -41.52 -36.90 5.46
C GLU A 105 -40.34 -36.01 5.87
N TYR A 106 -39.76 -36.23 7.05
CA TYR A 106 -38.53 -35.57 7.49
C TYR A 106 -37.38 -35.76 6.48
N PHE A 107 -37.16 -36.97 5.96
CA PHE A 107 -36.11 -37.19 4.97
C PHE A 107 -36.40 -36.60 3.59
N VAL A 108 -37.68 -36.39 3.24
CA VAL A 108 -38.04 -35.58 2.07
C VAL A 108 -37.60 -34.12 2.27
N ASP A 109 -37.78 -33.57 3.46
CA ASP A 109 -37.29 -32.22 3.79
C ASP A 109 -35.76 -32.14 3.85
N VAL A 110 -35.08 -33.20 4.32
CA VAL A 110 -33.61 -33.30 4.23
C VAL A 110 -33.13 -33.28 2.77
N LEU A 111 -33.82 -33.98 1.86
CA LEU A 111 -33.47 -33.92 0.43
C LEU A 111 -33.66 -32.52 -0.15
N ARG A 112 -34.69 -31.79 0.27
CA ARG A 112 -34.89 -30.38 -0.10
C ARG A 112 -33.78 -29.49 0.45
N LEU A 113 -33.38 -29.69 1.70
CA LEU A 113 -32.25 -28.99 2.31
C LEU A 113 -30.96 -29.23 1.51
N ILE A 114 -30.68 -30.47 1.09
CA ILE A 114 -29.52 -30.76 0.25
C ILE A 114 -29.60 -30.00 -1.07
N ASP A 115 -30.76 -29.96 -1.72
CA ASP A 115 -30.95 -29.21 -2.97
C ASP A 115 -30.78 -27.69 -2.75
N ASP A 116 -31.22 -27.15 -1.61
CA ASP A 116 -31.00 -25.76 -1.22
C ASP A 116 -29.51 -25.47 -0.95
N ILE A 117 -28.78 -26.40 -0.30
CA ILE A 117 -27.33 -26.28 -0.10
C ILE A 117 -26.57 -26.36 -1.44
N LYS A 118 -27.02 -27.18 -2.40
CA LYS A 118 -26.43 -27.21 -3.75
C LYS A 118 -26.60 -25.86 -4.45
N ARG A 119 -27.78 -25.24 -4.32
CA ARG A 119 -28.03 -23.88 -4.84
C ARG A 119 -27.15 -22.86 -4.14
N LEU A 120 -26.99 -22.98 -2.82
CA LEU A 120 -26.14 -22.11 -2.01
C LEU A 120 -24.67 -22.20 -2.46
N ASN A 121 -24.17 -23.41 -2.74
CA ASN A 121 -22.83 -23.62 -3.28
C ASN A 121 -22.65 -22.98 -4.68
N LYS A 122 -23.66 -23.12 -5.55
CA LYS A 122 -23.66 -22.46 -6.87
C LYS A 122 -23.59 -20.93 -6.71
N TYR A 123 -24.43 -20.38 -5.85
CA TYR A 123 -24.43 -18.95 -5.53
C TYR A 123 -23.07 -18.52 -4.97
N PHE A 124 -22.52 -19.25 -4.00
CA PHE A 124 -21.19 -18.97 -3.44
C PHE A 124 -20.12 -18.95 -4.53
N SER A 125 -20.07 -19.99 -5.37
CA SER A 125 -19.09 -20.12 -6.43
C SER A 125 -19.17 -18.95 -7.42
N GLU A 126 -20.37 -18.66 -7.93
CA GLU A 126 -20.58 -17.65 -8.98
C GLU A 126 -20.55 -16.21 -8.47
N ARG A 127 -21.06 -15.96 -7.25
CA ARG A 127 -21.34 -14.60 -6.75
C ARG A 127 -20.37 -14.12 -5.69
N VAL A 128 -19.62 -15.02 -5.06
CA VAL A 128 -18.69 -14.66 -3.99
C VAL A 128 -17.27 -15.08 -4.36
N TYR A 129 -17.05 -16.39 -4.59
CA TYR A 129 -15.73 -16.95 -4.85
C TYR A 129 -15.10 -16.40 -6.13
N THR A 130 -15.78 -16.50 -7.28
CA THR A 130 -15.25 -16.00 -8.56
C THR A 130 -14.94 -14.50 -8.50
N PRO A 131 -15.86 -13.61 -8.05
CA PRO A 131 -15.55 -12.19 -7.92
C PRO A 131 -14.36 -11.88 -7.01
N LEU A 132 -14.21 -12.59 -5.89
CA LEU A 132 -13.05 -12.44 -5.00
C LEU A 132 -11.74 -12.80 -5.69
N VAL A 133 -11.72 -13.94 -6.37
CA VAL A 133 -10.54 -14.43 -7.08
C VAL A 133 -10.21 -13.50 -8.23
N GLU A 134 -11.17 -13.11 -9.06
CA GLU A 134 -10.88 -12.30 -10.25
C GLU A 134 -10.53 -10.84 -9.93
N ASN A 135 -11.11 -10.25 -8.88
CA ASN A 135 -10.98 -8.81 -8.63
C ASN A 135 -10.00 -8.46 -7.52
N LEU A 136 -9.83 -9.31 -6.51
CA LEU A 136 -8.94 -9.02 -5.37
C LEU A 136 -7.63 -9.79 -5.45
N TYR A 137 -7.61 -11.00 -6.01
CA TYR A 137 -6.36 -11.79 -6.06
C TYR A 137 -5.27 -11.18 -6.98
N PRO A 138 -5.57 -10.72 -8.22
CA PRO A 138 -4.57 -10.10 -9.10
C PRO A 138 -4.03 -8.77 -8.56
N ALA A 139 -4.86 -8.01 -7.83
CA ALA A 139 -4.56 -6.66 -7.37
C ALA A 139 -3.38 -6.55 -6.38
N HIS A 140 -2.90 -7.67 -5.83
CA HIS A 140 -1.74 -7.69 -4.93
C HIS A 140 -0.43 -8.14 -5.58
N GLY A 141 -0.27 -8.00 -6.90
CA GLY A 141 0.98 -8.38 -7.59
C GLY A 141 1.22 -9.89 -7.62
N MET A 142 0.17 -10.68 -7.30
CA MET A 142 0.16 -12.14 -7.37
C MET A 142 -0.17 -12.62 -8.80
N GLU A 143 0.09 -11.80 -9.82
CA GLU A 143 -0.31 -12.06 -11.20
C GLU A 143 0.33 -13.33 -11.78
N LYS A 144 1.55 -13.68 -11.35
CA LYS A 144 2.18 -14.97 -11.72
C LYS A 144 1.43 -16.20 -11.18
N ALA A 145 0.69 -16.06 -10.07
CA ALA A 145 -0.21 -17.08 -9.56
C ALA A 145 -1.62 -16.96 -10.20
N ALA A 146 -2.02 -15.75 -10.61
CA ALA A 146 -3.30 -15.46 -11.25
C ALA A 146 -3.38 -15.87 -12.73
N THR A 147 -2.27 -15.87 -13.47
CA THR A 147 -2.22 -16.41 -14.85
C THR A 147 -2.59 -17.89 -14.93
N SER A 148 -2.59 -18.61 -13.81
CA SER A 148 -3.02 -20.02 -13.71
C SER A 148 -4.43 -20.20 -13.15
N LEU A 149 -5.14 -19.12 -12.79
CA LEU A 149 -6.47 -19.16 -12.16
C LEU A 149 -7.63 -19.08 -13.17
N THR A 150 -7.36 -18.80 -14.45
CA THR A 150 -8.37 -18.77 -15.54
C THR A 150 -8.76 -20.16 -16.07
N GLY A 151 -8.23 -21.24 -15.47
CA GLY A 151 -8.69 -22.61 -15.73
C GLY A 151 -8.84 -23.36 -14.42
N HIS A 152 -10.03 -23.87 -14.12
CA HIS A 152 -10.41 -24.54 -12.86
C HIS A 152 -9.52 -25.74 -12.44
N ALA A 153 -8.50 -26.13 -13.20
CA ALA A 153 -7.72 -27.35 -13.02
C ALA A 153 -6.18 -27.18 -12.88
N GLN A 154 -5.58 -26.01 -13.07
CA GLN A 154 -4.10 -25.86 -13.10
C GLN A 154 -3.48 -24.94 -12.03
N ALA A 155 -4.27 -24.49 -11.05
CA ALA A 155 -3.80 -23.56 -10.01
C ALA A 155 -2.92 -24.18 -8.89
N VAL A 156 -2.67 -25.50 -8.90
CA VAL A 156 -2.32 -26.23 -7.67
C VAL A 156 -0.83 -26.57 -7.51
N THR A 157 -0.02 -26.61 -8.56
CA THR A 157 1.42 -26.90 -8.44
C THR A 157 2.23 -25.67 -8.00
N VAL A 158 1.89 -24.47 -8.49
CA VAL A 158 2.73 -23.27 -8.31
C VAL A 158 2.72 -22.73 -6.87
N LEU A 159 1.58 -22.78 -6.16
CA LEU A 159 1.46 -22.20 -4.81
C LEU A 159 2.21 -23.00 -3.73
N SER A 160 2.39 -24.30 -3.94
CA SER A 160 3.12 -25.19 -3.03
C SER A 160 4.64 -24.98 -3.12
N ASP A 161 5.14 -24.58 -4.30
CA ASP A 161 6.56 -24.40 -4.57
C ASP A 161 7.07 -23.01 -4.17
N THR A 162 6.27 -21.94 -4.33
CA THR A 162 6.65 -20.60 -3.85
C THR A 162 6.78 -20.50 -2.33
N ALA A 163 5.92 -21.21 -1.58
CA ALA A 163 6.01 -21.23 -0.11
C ALA A 163 7.20 -22.06 0.42
N ARG A 164 7.77 -22.94 -0.41
CA ARG A 164 8.98 -23.72 -0.09
C ARG A 164 10.26 -22.96 -0.46
N ASN A 165 10.25 -22.20 -1.56
CA ASN A 165 11.44 -21.49 -2.05
C ASN A 165 11.72 -20.15 -1.35
N GLN A 166 10.76 -19.53 -0.66
CA GLN A 166 11.00 -18.30 0.13
C GLN A 166 11.64 -18.56 1.50
N LYS A 167 11.90 -19.81 1.87
CA LYS A 167 12.57 -20.16 3.13
C LYS A 167 14.10 -20.18 3.05
N GLY A 168 14.68 -19.87 1.89
CA GLY A 168 16.12 -19.91 1.68
C GLY A 168 16.61 -18.73 0.86
N GLU A 169 16.56 -17.53 1.44
CA GLU A 169 17.45 -16.39 1.10
C GLU A 169 17.08 -15.20 2.01
N VAL A 170 17.66 -15.17 3.22
CA VAL A 170 17.73 -13.94 4.01
C VAL A 170 19.16 -13.83 4.54
N GLU A 171 20.05 -13.31 3.70
CA GLU A 171 21.26 -12.66 4.17
C GLU A 171 21.03 -11.14 4.18
N ASN A 172 21.23 -10.58 5.38
CA ASN A 172 21.62 -9.22 5.71
C ASN A 172 20.83 -8.03 5.14
N GLY A 173 20.11 -7.36 6.05
CA GLY A 173 20.02 -5.90 6.04
C GLY A 173 18.65 -5.31 6.41
N LYS A 174 18.57 -4.76 7.63
CA LYS A 174 17.68 -3.67 8.08
C LYS A 174 16.18 -3.73 7.70
N GLY A 175 15.34 -4.02 8.69
CA GLY A 175 13.96 -3.52 8.72
C GLY A 175 13.00 -4.42 9.50
N ALA A 176 12.65 -4.07 10.73
CA ALA A 176 11.65 -4.80 11.53
C ALA A 176 10.21 -4.74 10.96
N GLN A 177 9.99 -4.04 9.85
CA GLN A 177 8.69 -3.94 9.15
C GLN A 177 8.52 -4.99 8.04
N THR A 178 9.59 -5.53 7.45
CA THR A 178 9.49 -6.52 6.35
C THR A 178 8.97 -7.88 6.84
N THR A 179 9.30 -8.28 8.08
CA THR A 179 8.87 -9.56 8.66
C THR A 179 7.37 -9.65 8.95
N LYS A 180 6.70 -8.53 9.27
CA LYS A 180 5.24 -8.50 9.53
C LYS A 180 4.41 -8.57 8.25
N TYR A 181 4.90 -7.96 7.17
CA TYR A 181 4.23 -8.01 5.87
C TYR A 181 4.26 -9.43 5.29
N ASP A 182 5.35 -10.15 5.53
CA ASP A 182 5.54 -11.53 5.09
C ASP A 182 4.60 -12.52 5.81
N ASP A 183 4.44 -12.42 7.14
CA ASP A 183 3.50 -13.27 7.90
C ASP A 183 2.02 -13.02 7.53
N ARG A 184 1.63 -11.76 7.28
CA ARG A 184 0.26 -11.45 6.82
C ARG A 184 -0.01 -12.00 5.42
N THR A 185 0.95 -11.88 4.52
CA THR A 185 0.85 -12.42 3.15
C THR A 185 0.78 -13.95 3.17
N ALA A 186 1.59 -14.61 4.01
CA ALA A 186 1.52 -16.05 4.21
C ALA A 186 0.18 -16.51 4.79
N LYS A 187 -0.38 -15.78 5.77
CA LYS A 187 -1.72 -16.03 6.33
C LYS A 187 -2.82 -15.85 5.30
N PHE A 188 -2.70 -14.83 4.44
CA PHE A 188 -3.61 -14.61 3.32
C PHE A 188 -3.57 -15.79 2.36
N LEU A 189 -2.39 -16.19 1.87
CA LEU A 189 -2.21 -17.32 0.95
C LEU A 189 -2.75 -18.65 1.50
N ARG A 190 -2.51 -18.93 2.79
CA ARG A 190 -3.11 -20.11 3.46
C ARG A 190 -4.64 -20.05 3.46
N THR A 191 -5.21 -18.86 3.67
CA THR A 191 -6.67 -18.63 3.66
C THR A 191 -7.24 -18.86 2.26
N VAL A 192 -6.59 -18.33 1.23
CA VAL A 192 -6.96 -18.55 -0.19
C VAL A 192 -6.95 -20.05 -0.51
N THR A 193 -5.86 -20.74 -0.16
CA THR A 193 -5.71 -22.18 -0.42
C THR A 193 -6.78 -23.00 0.31
N ARG A 194 -7.11 -22.62 1.55
CA ARG A 194 -8.16 -23.27 2.33
C ARG A 194 -9.53 -23.08 1.68
N LEU A 195 -9.85 -21.87 1.22
CA LEU A 195 -11.11 -21.58 0.55
C LEU A 195 -11.25 -22.36 -0.76
N PHE A 196 -10.19 -22.42 -1.56
CA PHE A 196 -10.17 -23.19 -2.80
C PHE A 196 -10.42 -24.69 -2.54
N LYS A 197 -9.70 -25.29 -1.59
CA LYS A 197 -9.91 -26.70 -1.24
C LYS A 197 -11.32 -26.97 -0.73
N LEU A 198 -11.88 -26.05 0.06
CA LEU A 198 -13.27 -26.13 0.53
C LEU A 198 -14.24 -26.10 -0.66
N GLN A 199 -14.11 -25.12 -1.56
CA GLN A 199 -14.98 -24.95 -2.72
C GLN A 199 -14.95 -26.18 -3.64
N GLN A 200 -13.76 -26.75 -3.89
CA GLN A 200 -13.63 -27.97 -4.70
C GLN A 200 -14.32 -29.17 -4.06
N ARG A 201 -14.09 -29.39 -2.75
CA ARG A 201 -14.72 -30.50 -2.02
C ARG A 201 -16.23 -30.34 -1.96
N TRP A 202 -16.71 -29.13 -1.66
CA TRP A 202 -18.13 -28.81 -1.60
C TRP A 202 -18.79 -29.03 -2.96
N SER A 203 -18.19 -28.57 -4.05
CA SER A 203 -18.67 -28.78 -5.42
C SER A 203 -18.75 -30.25 -5.80
N ARG A 204 -17.74 -31.06 -5.45
CA ARG A 204 -17.75 -32.50 -5.72
C ARG A 204 -18.81 -33.25 -4.91
N LEU A 205 -18.97 -32.92 -3.62
CA LEU A 205 -20.01 -33.52 -2.76
C LEU A 205 -21.43 -33.07 -3.13
N SER A 206 -21.55 -31.93 -3.80
CA SER A 206 -22.84 -31.43 -4.31
C SER A 206 -23.31 -32.14 -5.58
N GLN A 207 -22.50 -33.02 -6.16
CA GLN A 207 -22.88 -33.82 -7.33
C GLN A 207 -23.62 -35.09 -6.90
N ASP A 208 -24.52 -35.59 -7.75
CA ASP A 208 -25.29 -36.82 -7.46
C ASP A 208 -24.47 -38.12 -7.65
N GLY A 209 -23.15 -38.01 -7.72
CA GLY A 209 -22.23 -39.15 -7.86
C GLY A 209 -21.98 -39.91 -6.56
N PRO A 210 -21.08 -40.91 -6.59
CA PRO A 210 -20.63 -41.63 -5.40
C PRO A 210 -20.03 -40.67 -4.35
N ILE A 211 -20.51 -40.78 -3.12
CA ILE A 211 -20.01 -40.02 -1.98
C ILE A 211 -18.64 -40.58 -1.60
N SER A 212 -17.62 -39.73 -1.66
CA SER A 212 -16.26 -40.09 -1.26
C SER A 212 -15.95 -39.54 0.12
N ALA A 213 -15.60 -40.41 1.06
CA ALA A 213 -15.22 -40.02 2.42
C ALA A 213 -14.00 -39.09 2.48
N VAL A 214 -13.15 -39.09 1.44
CA VAL A 214 -11.98 -38.21 1.32
C VAL A 214 -12.37 -36.74 1.18
N LEU A 215 -13.60 -36.46 0.76
CA LEU A 215 -14.10 -35.09 0.55
C LEU A 215 -14.68 -34.45 1.83
N PHE A 216 -14.94 -35.26 2.85
CA PHE A 216 -15.44 -34.78 4.14
C PHE A 216 -14.39 -33.97 4.89
N GLU A 217 -14.87 -33.05 5.72
CA GLU A 217 -14.03 -32.28 6.62
C GLU A 217 -13.48 -33.15 7.76
N ALA A 218 -12.32 -32.77 8.28
CA ALA A 218 -11.68 -33.50 9.37
C ALA A 218 -12.54 -33.57 10.63
N GLU A 219 -13.37 -32.56 10.89
CA GLU A 219 -14.31 -32.53 12.02
C GLU A 219 -15.39 -33.61 11.86
N THR A 220 -16.01 -33.71 10.68
CA THR A 220 -16.99 -34.75 10.37
C THR A 220 -16.36 -36.15 10.40
N ASN A 221 -15.09 -36.28 10.01
CA ASN A 221 -14.36 -37.55 10.06
C ASN A 221 -13.98 -37.99 11.47
N LYS A 222 -13.81 -37.05 12.41
CA LYS A 222 -13.50 -37.35 13.82
C LYS A 222 -14.72 -37.81 14.60
N ASN A 223 -15.92 -37.39 14.18
CA ASN A 223 -17.16 -37.70 14.86
C ASN A 223 -17.74 -39.07 14.45
N SER A 224 -17.25 -39.67 13.36
CA SER A 224 -17.56 -41.06 13.00
C SER A 224 -16.64 -42.02 13.75
N GLY A 225 -17.18 -42.86 14.63
CA GLY A 225 -16.40 -43.89 15.30
C GLY A 225 -15.84 -44.94 14.33
N GLU A 226 -14.79 -45.66 14.73
CA GLU A 226 -14.09 -46.67 13.91
C GLU A 226 -14.96 -47.87 13.45
N THR A 227 -16.22 -47.98 13.90
CA THR A 227 -17.14 -49.08 13.59
C THR A 227 -18.27 -48.72 12.60
N ASP A 228 -18.28 -47.49 12.07
CA ASP A 228 -19.40 -46.97 11.29
C ASP A 228 -19.44 -47.44 9.81
N ASP A 229 -18.36 -48.00 9.25
CA ASP A 229 -18.28 -48.42 7.83
C ASP A 229 -19.23 -49.57 7.46
N VAL A 230 -19.86 -50.21 8.44
CA VAL A 230 -20.78 -51.35 8.26
C VAL A 230 -22.24 -50.90 8.14
N ARG A 231 -22.57 -49.64 8.46
CA ARG A 231 -23.96 -49.18 8.48
C ARG A 231 -24.50 -48.80 7.09
N PRO A 232 -25.73 -49.20 6.73
CA PRO A 232 -26.31 -48.91 5.42
C PRO A 232 -26.39 -47.42 5.07
N LEU A 233 -26.54 -46.53 6.06
CA LEU A 233 -26.71 -45.08 5.85
C LEU A 233 -25.49 -44.25 6.29
N HIS A 234 -24.35 -44.87 6.57
CA HIS A 234 -23.14 -44.19 7.08
C HIS A 234 -22.69 -42.99 6.24
N PHE A 235 -22.70 -43.10 4.91
CA PHE A 235 -22.31 -41.98 4.05
C PHE A 235 -23.31 -40.82 4.11
N ILE A 236 -24.60 -41.11 4.24
CA ILE A 236 -25.66 -40.11 4.34
C ILE A 236 -25.61 -39.41 5.70
N SER A 237 -25.36 -40.15 6.78
CA SER A 237 -25.24 -39.60 8.13
C SER A 237 -24.09 -38.59 8.24
N ARG A 238 -23.05 -38.74 7.43
CA ARG A 238 -21.90 -37.80 7.35
C ARG A 238 -22.09 -36.69 6.33
N LEU A 239 -22.72 -36.98 5.20
CA LEU A 239 -22.86 -36.03 4.10
C LEU A 239 -23.63 -34.78 4.50
N VAL A 240 -24.79 -34.93 5.14
CA VAL A 240 -25.68 -33.78 5.42
C VAL A 240 -25.03 -32.80 6.43
N PRO A 241 -24.52 -33.25 7.59
CA PRO A 241 -23.79 -32.37 8.51
C PRO A 241 -22.56 -31.71 7.85
N ASP A 242 -21.82 -32.46 7.03
CA ASP A 242 -20.63 -31.93 6.35
C ASP A 242 -20.96 -30.86 5.30
N LEU A 243 -22.05 -31.04 4.54
CA LEU A 243 -22.53 -30.03 3.59
C LEU A 243 -22.96 -28.73 4.31
N VAL A 244 -23.63 -28.85 5.45
CA VAL A 244 -24.00 -27.70 6.30
C VAL A 244 -22.75 -27.02 6.86
N ALA A 245 -21.82 -27.78 7.44
CA ALA A 245 -20.58 -27.25 7.99
C ALA A 245 -19.71 -26.56 6.92
N LYS A 246 -19.70 -27.08 5.68
CA LYS A 246 -19.01 -26.45 4.55
C LYS A 246 -19.58 -25.09 4.20
N ALA A 247 -20.90 -24.92 4.24
CA ALA A 247 -21.54 -23.64 3.99
C ALA A 247 -21.10 -22.58 5.02
N SER A 248 -21.19 -22.90 6.31
CA SER A 248 -20.77 -21.98 7.38
C SER A 248 -19.25 -21.70 7.34
N LYS A 249 -18.43 -22.71 7.03
CA LYS A 249 -16.98 -22.53 6.83
C LYS A 249 -16.66 -21.62 5.64
N ALA A 250 -17.45 -21.68 4.57
CA ALA A 250 -17.25 -20.82 3.41
C ALA A 250 -17.42 -19.34 3.82
N VAL A 251 -18.45 -19.00 4.60
CA VAL A 251 -18.63 -17.65 5.17
C VAL A 251 -17.40 -17.25 5.99
N ALA A 252 -17.01 -18.06 6.98
CA ALA A 252 -15.93 -17.73 7.91
C ALA A 252 -14.56 -17.55 7.23
N ILE A 253 -14.21 -18.43 6.28
CA ILE A 253 -12.93 -18.33 5.55
C ILE A 253 -12.95 -17.13 4.60
N THR A 254 -14.08 -16.85 3.97
CA THR A 254 -14.21 -15.71 3.06
C THR A 254 -14.14 -14.38 3.79
N GLU A 255 -14.76 -14.28 4.97
CA GLU A 255 -14.62 -13.13 5.87
C GLU A 255 -13.15 -12.91 6.27
N LYS A 256 -12.46 -13.99 6.61
CA LYS A 256 -11.04 -13.94 6.94
C LYS A 256 -10.20 -13.50 5.75
N TRP A 257 -10.52 -13.95 4.54
CA TRP A 257 -9.85 -13.48 3.32
C TRP A 257 -10.05 -11.97 3.18
N TYR A 258 -11.29 -11.50 3.22
CA TYR A 258 -11.64 -10.09 3.03
C TYR A 258 -10.91 -9.18 4.04
N THR A 259 -10.97 -9.54 5.32
CA THR A 259 -10.31 -8.76 6.39
C THR A 259 -8.80 -8.71 6.24
N LEU A 260 -8.15 -9.82 5.88
CA LEU A 260 -6.71 -9.84 5.59
C LEU A 260 -6.37 -8.98 4.38
N PHE A 261 -7.16 -9.04 3.32
CA PHE A 261 -6.96 -8.24 2.12
C PHE A 261 -7.04 -6.73 2.39
N VAL A 262 -8.09 -6.29 3.10
CA VAL A 262 -8.26 -4.88 3.47
C VAL A 262 -7.07 -4.42 4.32
N GLY A 263 -6.70 -5.19 5.36
CA GLY A 263 -5.58 -4.85 6.21
C GLY A 263 -4.22 -4.82 5.50
N MET A 264 -4.04 -5.58 4.42
CA MET A 264 -2.83 -5.50 3.57
C MET A 264 -2.88 -4.28 2.64
N SER A 265 -4.04 -3.96 2.08
CA SER A 265 -4.24 -2.81 1.21
C SER A 265 -3.98 -1.49 1.94
N ASP A 266 -4.47 -1.36 3.18
CA ASP A 266 -4.24 -0.17 4.01
C ASP A 266 -2.75 -0.01 4.36
N CYS A 267 -2.06 -1.11 4.69
CA CYS A 267 -0.62 -1.08 4.95
C CYS A 267 0.20 -0.71 3.71
N ALA A 268 -0.18 -1.19 2.51
CA ALA A 268 0.49 -0.83 1.27
C ALA A 268 0.34 0.67 0.97
N ALA A 269 -0.87 1.21 1.11
CA ALA A 269 -1.13 2.64 0.94
C ALA A 269 -0.36 3.52 1.94
N GLN A 270 -0.20 3.05 3.18
CA GLN A 270 0.61 3.74 4.18
C GLN A 270 2.10 3.71 3.84
N GLY A 271 2.61 2.57 3.37
CA GLY A 271 4.01 2.44 2.95
C GLY A 271 4.38 3.34 1.76
N GLU A 272 3.49 3.50 0.78
CA GLU A 272 3.69 4.46 -0.32
C GLU A 272 3.74 5.91 0.16
N LYS A 273 2.85 6.30 1.08
CA LYS A 273 2.88 7.63 1.70
C LYS A 273 4.17 7.86 2.47
N GLU A 274 4.66 6.87 3.22
CA GLU A 274 5.93 6.96 3.94
C GLU A 274 7.12 7.12 2.99
N LYS A 275 7.14 6.42 1.85
CA LYS A 275 8.17 6.63 0.80
C LYS A 275 8.12 8.04 0.23
N GLN A 276 6.93 8.55 -0.11
CA GLN A 276 6.78 9.92 -0.61
C GLN A 276 7.23 10.96 0.43
N ILE A 277 6.91 10.76 1.70
CA ILE A 277 7.38 11.62 2.80
C ILE A 277 8.91 11.58 2.89
N GLN A 278 9.52 10.40 2.75
CA GLN A 278 10.97 10.26 2.80
C GLN A 278 11.65 10.97 1.62
N GLU A 279 11.12 10.82 0.40
CA GLU A 279 11.61 11.55 -0.78
C GLU A 279 11.49 13.07 -0.61
N LEU A 280 10.39 13.55 -0.02
CA LEU A 280 10.21 14.97 0.29
C LEU A 280 11.22 15.45 1.33
N ARG A 281 11.50 14.67 2.37
CA ARG A 281 12.52 14.98 3.38
C ARG A 281 13.90 15.11 2.74
N GLU A 282 14.28 14.18 1.86
CA GLU A 282 15.56 14.23 1.15
C GLU A 282 15.69 15.48 0.26
N LYS A 283 14.60 15.87 -0.41
CA LYS A 283 14.54 17.12 -1.19
C LYS A 283 14.67 18.35 -0.30
N ILE A 284 14.01 18.38 0.86
CA ILE A 284 14.12 19.47 1.84
C ILE A 284 15.55 19.59 2.36
N ASP A 285 16.20 18.47 2.71
CA ASP A 285 17.57 18.46 3.20
C ASP A 285 18.58 18.95 2.15
N LYS A 286 18.38 18.57 0.89
CA LYS A 286 19.19 19.07 -0.23
C LYS A 286 19.02 20.57 -0.42
N THR A 287 17.78 21.05 -0.41
CA THR A 287 17.46 22.47 -0.58
C THR A 287 18.01 23.30 0.59
N SER A 288 17.91 22.78 1.82
CA SER A 288 18.44 23.44 3.03
C SER A 288 19.96 23.57 2.99
N ARG A 289 20.68 22.56 2.48
CA ARG A 289 22.13 22.65 2.25
C ARG A 289 22.50 23.72 1.23
N ASN A 290 21.75 23.80 0.13
CA ASN A 290 21.95 24.84 -0.89
C ASN A 290 21.72 26.25 -0.32
N ILE A 291 20.68 26.44 0.50
CA ILE A 291 20.40 27.72 1.15
C ILE A 291 21.57 28.14 2.03
N ARG A 292 22.08 27.25 2.90
CA ARG A 292 23.24 27.56 3.75
C ARG A 292 24.48 27.93 2.95
N GLN A 293 24.70 27.27 1.81
CA GLN A 293 25.82 27.60 0.93
C GLN A 293 25.63 28.99 0.28
N LEU A 294 24.42 29.31 -0.18
CA LEU A 294 24.10 30.63 -0.73
C LEU A 294 24.21 31.74 0.33
N GLU A 295 23.79 31.48 1.57
CA GLU A 295 23.96 32.41 2.70
C GLU A 295 25.44 32.67 3.01
N SER A 296 26.27 31.63 2.98
CA SER A 296 27.73 31.78 3.15
C SER A 296 28.34 32.61 2.03
N ASN A 297 27.93 32.39 0.78
CA ASN A 297 28.43 33.17 -0.36
C ASN A 297 27.99 34.63 -0.25
N LEU A 298 26.75 34.89 0.15
CA LEU A 298 26.24 36.26 0.38
C LEU A 298 27.01 36.97 1.50
N ALA A 299 27.39 36.26 2.56
CA ALA A 299 28.23 36.82 3.62
C ALA A 299 29.61 37.24 3.08
N ALA A 300 30.25 36.38 2.28
CA ALA A 300 31.53 36.69 1.65
C ALA A 300 31.44 37.90 0.70
N TYR A 301 30.39 37.95 -0.15
CA TYR A 301 30.18 39.09 -1.03
C TYR A 301 29.93 40.39 -0.27
N ARG A 302 29.25 40.35 0.89
CA ARG A 302 29.07 41.55 1.73
C ARG A 302 30.39 42.06 2.29
N GLU A 303 31.28 41.16 2.71
CA GLU A 303 32.62 41.52 3.21
C GLU A 303 33.47 42.13 2.09
N GLU A 304 33.43 41.56 0.88
CA GLU A 304 34.11 42.11 -0.29
C GLU A 304 33.60 43.51 -0.66
N LEU A 305 32.28 43.71 -0.62
CA LEU A 305 31.64 45.00 -0.91
C LEU A 305 32.04 46.06 0.13
N ALA A 306 32.12 45.70 1.41
CA ALA A 306 32.62 46.58 2.46
C ALA A 306 34.09 46.99 2.22
N GLY A 307 34.94 46.03 1.82
CA GLY A 307 36.32 46.30 1.46
C GLY A 307 36.48 47.21 0.24
N LEU A 308 35.58 47.10 -0.74
CA LEU A 308 35.53 48.01 -1.89
C LEU A 308 35.07 49.41 -1.50
N THR A 309 34.05 49.55 -0.66
CA THR A 309 33.60 50.86 -0.18
C THR A 309 34.68 51.59 0.62
N ASP A 310 35.47 50.88 1.42
CA ASP A 310 36.61 51.45 2.14
C ASP A 310 37.72 51.92 1.19
N LYS A 311 37.96 51.18 0.09
CA LYS A 311 38.92 51.59 -0.93
C LYS A 311 38.45 52.83 -1.68
N ASP A 312 37.17 52.89 -2.06
CA ASP A 312 36.59 54.05 -2.73
C ASP A 312 36.68 55.31 -1.84
N ALA A 313 36.43 55.18 -0.54
CA ALA A 313 36.62 56.28 0.42
C ALA A 313 38.07 56.77 0.45
N ARG A 314 39.05 55.86 0.49
CA ARG A 314 40.48 56.22 0.42
C ARG A 314 40.87 56.86 -0.90
N TYR A 315 40.31 56.39 -2.02
CA TYR A 315 40.54 57.02 -3.34
C TYR A 315 39.96 58.44 -3.38
N ALA A 316 38.81 58.69 -2.77
CA ALA A 316 38.24 60.02 -2.65
C ALA A 316 39.13 60.96 -1.82
N GLU A 317 39.66 60.48 -0.68
CA GLU A 317 40.63 61.23 0.15
C GLU A 317 41.91 61.55 -0.63
N LEU A 318 42.47 60.56 -1.34
CA LEU A 318 43.67 60.74 -2.15
C LEU A 318 43.43 61.76 -3.28
N THR A 319 42.27 61.70 -3.93
CA THR A 319 41.88 62.65 -4.97
C THR A 319 41.80 64.07 -4.41
N GLN A 320 41.22 64.24 -3.22
CA GLN A 320 41.14 65.54 -2.56
C GLN A 320 42.53 66.06 -2.15
N ALA A 321 43.39 65.19 -1.63
CA ALA A 321 44.77 65.54 -1.29
C ALA A 321 45.56 65.97 -2.54
N PHE A 322 45.40 65.24 -3.65
CA PHE A 322 46.01 65.59 -4.93
C PHE A 322 45.53 66.95 -5.45
N GLN A 323 44.22 67.21 -5.39
CA GLN A 323 43.67 68.53 -5.77
C GLN A 323 44.26 69.66 -4.93
N ARG A 324 44.37 69.50 -3.60
CA ARG A 324 45.00 70.51 -2.73
C ARG A 324 46.47 70.72 -3.05
N ALA A 325 47.21 69.64 -3.28
CA ALA A 325 48.62 69.70 -3.67
C ALA A 325 48.79 70.40 -5.03
N SER A 326 47.89 70.16 -5.98
CA SER A 326 47.89 70.83 -7.29
C SER A 326 47.66 72.34 -7.14
N VAL A 327 46.67 72.76 -6.36
CA VAL A 327 46.43 74.19 -6.08
C VAL A 327 47.64 74.83 -5.41
N SER A 328 48.19 74.19 -4.37
CA SER A 328 49.40 74.70 -3.69
C SER A 328 50.61 74.75 -4.62
N SER A 329 50.76 73.80 -5.55
CA SER A 329 51.82 73.81 -6.55
C SER A 329 51.65 74.95 -7.56
N GLU A 330 50.41 75.27 -7.95
CA GLU A 330 50.11 76.41 -8.83
C GLU A 330 50.40 77.74 -8.11
N GLU A 331 49.98 77.87 -6.84
CA GLU A 331 50.29 79.04 -6.00
C GLU A 331 51.80 79.25 -5.82
N LEU A 332 52.55 78.18 -5.52
CA LEU A 332 54.00 78.25 -5.44
C LEU A 332 54.63 78.63 -6.79
N SER A 333 54.08 78.14 -7.91
CA SER A 333 54.55 78.51 -9.24
C SER A 333 54.31 79.99 -9.54
N THR A 334 53.19 80.57 -9.09
CA THR A 334 52.92 82.01 -9.24
C THR A 334 53.85 82.84 -8.36
N ASP A 335 54.02 82.46 -7.09
CA ASP A 335 54.92 83.15 -6.16
C ASP A 335 56.37 83.15 -6.67
N LEU A 336 56.80 82.03 -7.28
CA LEU A 336 58.14 81.90 -7.84
C LEU A 336 58.31 82.80 -9.08
N SER A 337 57.28 82.91 -9.93
CA SER A 337 57.27 83.84 -11.06
C SER A 337 57.36 85.31 -10.60
N ASP A 338 56.59 85.69 -9.58
CA ASP A 338 56.62 87.04 -9.02
C ASP A 338 57.99 87.36 -8.42
N LEU A 339 58.58 86.41 -7.69
CA LEU A 339 59.94 86.54 -7.17
C LEU A 339 60.99 86.69 -8.28
N GLU A 340 60.91 85.92 -9.36
CA GLU A 340 61.80 86.08 -10.51
C GLU A 340 61.64 87.46 -11.18
N GLU A 341 60.43 88.01 -11.23
CA GLU A 341 60.20 89.37 -11.74
C GLU A 341 60.79 90.43 -10.81
N THR A 342 60.64 90.27 -9.49
CA THR A 342 61.27 91.17 -8.51
C THR A 342 62.80 91.11 -8.55
N GLU A 343 63.39 89.91 -8.73
CA GLU A 343 64.84 89.73 -8.91
C GLU A 343 65.32 90.48 -10.16
N LYS A 344 64.62 90.35 -11.30
CA LYS A 344 64.92 91.09 -12.53
C LYS A 344 64.84 92.61 -12.34
N LYS A 345 63.87 93.08 -11.55
CA LYS A 345 63.70 94.51 -11.27
C LYS A 345 64.82 95.05 -10.39
N ILE A 346 65.18 94.33 -9.33
CA ILE A 346 66.25 94.73 -8.40
C ILE A 346 67.62 94.67 -9.09
N THR A 347 67.89 93.63 -9.87
CA THR A 347 69.13 93.52 -10.66
C THR A 347 69.27 94.68 -11.63
N LYS A 348 68.21 95.05 -12.34
CA LYS A 348 68.19 96.24 -13.20
C LYS A 348 68.42 97.54 -12.42
N GLN A 349 67.81 97.70 -11.25
CA GLN A 349 68.06 98.86 -10.38
C GLN A 349 69.52 98.90 -9.89
N LEU A 350 70.11 97.75 -9.52
CA LEU A 350 71.51 97.63 -9.14
C LEU A 350 72.45 98.06 -10.28
N GLU A 351 72.15 97.67 -11.52
CA GLU A 351 72.88 98.09 -12.72
C GLU A 351 72.77 99.61 -12.94
N GLU A 352 71.58 100.20 -12.76
CA GLU A 352 71.36 101.64 -12.88
C GLU A 352 72.07 102.46 -11.79
N PHE A 353 72.16 101.96 -10.55
CA PHE A 353 72.86 102.63 -9.44
C PHE A 353 74.38 102.45 -9.47
N SER A 354 74.87 101.30 -9.96
CA SER A 354 76.30 101.08 -10.24
C SER A 354 76.87 102.19 -11.14
N GLN A 355 76.05 102.70 -12.07
CA GLN A 355 76.42 103.80 -12.96
C GLN A 355 76.43 105.18 -12.27
N ARG A 356 75.76 105.37 -11.12
CA ARG A 356 75.60 106.65 -10.41
C ARG A 356 76.61 106.93 -9.29
N LYS A 357 77.42 105.93 -8.86
CA LYS A 357 78.46 106.05 -7.81
C LYS A 357 77.98 106.49 -6.41
N ASP A 358 76.76 106.15 -6.01
CA ASP A 358 76.29 106.29 -4.61
C ASP A 358 76.51 104.98 -3.84
N ILE A 359 77.48 104.98 -2.91
CA ILE A 359 78.06 103.75 -2.34
C ILE A 359 77.20 103.12 -1.22
N LYS A 360 76.35 103.90 -0.52
CA LYS A 360 75.60 103.40 0.65
C LYS A 360 74.32 102.63 0.29
N GLU A 361 73.48 103.16 -0.60
CA GLU A 361 72.24 102.48 -1.02
C GLU A 361 72.51 101.20 -1.84
N TYR A 362 73.66 101.14 -2.52
CA TYR A 362 74.09 99.97 -3.26
C TYR A 362 74.35 98.74 -2.37
N GLU A 363 74.91 98.93 -1.16
CA GLU A 363 75.18 97.80 -0.25
C GLU A 363 73.90 97.25 0.40
N GLU A 364 72.91 98.10 0.70
CA GLU A 364 71.62 97.68 1.26
C GLU A 364 70.82 96.84 0.25
N LEU A 365 70.72 97.29 -1.00
CA LEU A 365 70.04 96.54 -2.07
C LEU A 365 70.77 95.25 -2.44
N LYS A 366 72.11 95.22 -2.36
CA LYS A 366 72.89 93.99 -2.55
C LYS A 366 72.58 92.95 -1.48
N HIS A 367 72.37 93.39 -0.23
CA HIS A 367 71.96 92.50 0.86
C HIS A 367 70.54 91.99 0.64
N GLU A 368 69.62 92.83 0.19
CA GLU A 368 68.22 92.44 -0.11
C GLU A 368 68.13 91.46 -1.29
N ALA A 369 68.89 91.69 -2.37
CA ALA A 369 69.02 90.75 -3.48
C ALA A 369 69.59 89.40 -3.03
N GLY A 370 70.59 89.39 -2.14
CA GLY A 370 71.15 88.17 -1.56
C GLY A 370 70.12 87.37 -0.74
N GLN A 371 69.25 88.05 0.00
CA GLN A 371 68.16 87.39 0.74
C GLN A 371 67.10 86.80 -0.19
N ILE A 372 66.75 87.48 -1.29
CA ILE A 372 65.82 86.97 -2.30
C ILE A 372 66.42 85.75 -3.00
N GLN A 373 67.70 85.80 -3.34
CA GLN A 373 68.40 84.69 -3.99
C GLN A 373 68.52 83.46 -3.07
N GLN A 374 68.72 83.68 -1.76
CA GLN A 374 68.69 82.60 -0.77
C GLN A 374 67.29 81.99 -0.63
N LYS A 375 66.22 82.81 -0.67
CA LYS A 375 64.83 82.32 -0.68
C LYS A 375 64.49 81.52 -1.96
N LEU A 376 64.97 81.95 -3.13
CA LEU A 376 64.79 81.21 -4.39
C LEU A 376 65.49 79.84 -4.35
N GLN A 377 66.68 79.76 -3.74
CA GLN A 377 67.40 78.49 -3.56
C GLN A 377 66.78 77.55 -2.52
N SER A 378 66.04 78.06 -1.54
CA SER A 378 65.34 77.22 -0.56
C SER A 378 63.96 76.74 -1.03
N THR A 379 63.43 77.29 -2.12
CA THR A 379 62.09 76.99 -2.66
C THR A 379 62.13 76.07 -3.89
N ARG A 380 63.32 75.86 -4.49
CA ARG A 380 63.62 74.80 -5.47
C ARG A 380 64.05 73.52 -4.78
#